data_AF-A0A2N5SJ62-F1
#
_entry.id   AF-A0A2N5SJ62-F1
#
_cell.length_a   1.000
_cell.length_b   1.000
_cell.length_c   1.000
_cell.angle_alpha   90.00
_cell.angle_beta   90.00
_cell.angle_gamma   90.00
#
_symmetry.space_group_name_H-M   'P 1'
#
loop_
_entity.id
_entity.type
_entity.pdbx_description
1 polymer ?
#
loop_
_entity_poly.entity_id
_entity_poly.type
_entity_poly.pdbx_seq_one_letter_code
_entity_poly.pdbx_strand_id
1 'polypeptide(L)'
;MIENKRDQQDQEGTKSFYKDVEISRADWEVVKSLNDTLCEFYFITKKIEGNTLSASLMISEYQNIKSFIKKKKTGSEPKMQSMFTKILAKTNTYLDEALQCNAILIATALHPSFRLSIFQKCFPTYHNYTHDLLKDLYNSRKTESSLTSTQSQPTPPSESENKDEQSHCALAEVDYFPDTVEVSSDNEISIYLGGKYKLPTSQANFPLKWWKEHSAEFPTLSLLARDYLACTATSISAGKIEAD
;
A
#
# COMPACT_ATOMS: atom_id res chain seq x y z
N MET A 1 -3.88 -14.66 23.15
CA MET A 1 -2.92 -15.38 24.00
C MET A 1 -3.36 -16.83 24.00
N ILE A 2 -2.71 -17.69 23.20
CA ILE A 2 -3.12 -19.10 23.08
C ILE A 2 -2.45 -19.85 24.23
N GLU A 3 -3.25 -20.27 25.22
CA GLU A 3 -2.78 -21.07 26.35
C GLU A 3 -2.39 -22.47 25.86
N ASN A 4 -1.12 -22.81 26.05
CA ASN A 4 -0.56 -24.11 25.75
C ASN A 4 -0.85 -25.05 26.94
N LYS A 5 -1.95 -25.82 26.86
CA LYS A 5 -2.28 -26.84 27.88
C LYS A 5 -1.36 -28.05 27.71
N ARG A 6 -0.54 -28.31 28.73
CA ARG A 6 0.50 -29.36 28.79
C ARG A 6 0.00 -30.71 29.33
N ASP A 7 -1.30 -31.01 29.27
CA ASP A 7 -1.86 -32.15 30.01
C ASP A 7 -2.46 -33.23 29.10
N GLN A 8 -1.62 -33.92 28.31
CA GLN A 8 -2.01 -35.14 27.58
C GLN A 8 -0.93 -36.24 27.65
N GLN A 9 -0.29 -36.45 28.80
CA GLN A 9 0.70 -37.54 28.93
C GLN A 9 0.17 -38.88 29.49
N ASP A 10 -1.07 -38.98 30.00
CA ASP A 10 -1.51 -40.21 30.71
C ASP A 10 -2.83 -40.82 30.20
N GLN A 11 -2.98 -41.07 28.90
CA GLN A 11 -3.96 -42.05 28.41
C GLN A 11 -3.31 -42.98 27.37
N GLU A 12 -3.35 -44.30 27.65
CA GLU A 12 -2.95 -45.36 26.72
C GLU A 12 -3.85 -45.35 25.48
N GLY A 13 -3.44 -44.57 24.48
CA GLY A 13 -4.06 -44.46 23.18
C GLY A 13 -3.60 -45.56 22.23
N THR A 14 -4.56 -46.29 21.69
CA THR A 14 -4.54 -47.15 20.50
C THR A 14 -3.46 -46.74 19.50
N LYS A 15 -2.60 -47.70 19.08
CA LYS A 15 -1.51 -47.59 18.07
C LYS A 15 -1.48 -46.23 17.34
N SER A 16 -0.74 -45.27 17.89
CA SER A 16 -0.58 -43.98 17.22
C SER A 16 0.16 -44.19 15.89
N PHE A 17 -0.41 -43.69 14.80
CA PHE A 17 0.17 -43.74 13.46
C PHE A 17 1.49 -42.93 13.32
N TYR A 18 1.96 -42.33 14.41
CA TYR A 18 3.10 -41.41 14.47
C TYR A 18 4.10 -41.79 15.58
N LYS A 19 4.22 -43.08 15.94
CA LYS A 19 5.17 -43.51 17.00
C LYS A 19 6.63 -43.17 16.71
N ASP A 20 6.99 -42.88 15.45
CA ASP A 20 8.38 -42.67 15.03
C ASP A 20 8.70 -41.22 14.59
N VAL A 21 7.78 -40.26 14.76
CA VAL A 21 8.03 -38.85 14.42
C VAL A 21 8.23 -38.03 15.68
N GLU A 22 9.47 -38.00 16.18
CA GLU A 22 9.87 -37.03 17.19
C GLU A 22 10.14 -35.68 16.53
N ILE A 23 9.31 -34.69 16.86
CA ILE A 23 9.52 -33.31 16.44
C ILE A 23 10.74 -32.75 17.18
N SER A 24 11.78 -32.43 16.43
CA SER A 24 13.00 -31.90 17.00
C SER A 24 12.84 -30.44 17.41
N ARG A 25 13.77 -29.94 18.24
CA ARG A 25 13.85 -28.50 18.52
C ARG A 25 14.04 -27.66 17.25
N ALA A 26 14.77 -28.18 16.26
CA ALA A 26 14.98 -27.51 14.99
C ALA A 26 13.64 -27.32 14.24
N ASP A 27 12.79 -28.36 14.22
CA ASP A 27 11.47 -28.28 13.60
C ASP A 27 10.59 -27.19 14.25
N TRP A 28 10.67 -27.03 15.57
CA TRP A 28 9.96 -25.96 16.28
C TRP A 28 10.46 -24.55 15.93
N GLU A 29 11.76 -24.37 15.69
CA GLU A 29 12.30 -23.08 15.22
C GLU A 29 11.80 -22.74 13.80
N VAL A 30 11.64 -23.74 12.93
CA VAL A 30 11.01 -23.55 11.60
C VAL A 30 9.56 -23.10 11.75
N VAL A 31 8.78 -23.77 12.59
CA VAL A 31 7.37 -23.43 12.83
C VAL A 31 7.25 -22.02 13.41
N LYS A 32 8.12 -21.65 14.35
CA LYS A 32 8.13 -20.31 14.94
C LYS A 32 8.44 -19.23 13.89
N SER A 33 9.49 -19.42 13.09
CA SER A 33 9.86 -18.46 12.05
C SER A 33 8.79 -18.34 10.95
N LEU A 34 8.11 -19.45 10.62
CA LEU A 34 6.94 -19.43 9.75
C LEU A 34 5.80 -18.62 10.36
N ASN A 35 5.47 -18.86 11.62
CA ASN A 35 4.40 -18.14 12.32
C ASN A 35 4.70 -16.64 12.38
N ASP A 36 5.94 -16.24 12.72
CA ASP A 36 6.36 -14.83 12.74
C ASP A 36 6.23 -14.17 11.36
N THR A 37 6.52 -14.93 10.30
CA THR A 37 6.34 -14.46 8.92
C THR A 37 4.86 -14.28 8.58
N LEU A 38 4.02 -15.26 8.93
CA LEU A 38 2.57 -15.22 8.66
C LEU A 38 1.86 -14.12 9.45
N CYS A 39 2.32 -13.80 10.66
CA CYS A 39 1.82 -12.67 11.43
C CYS A 39 1.95 -11.33 10.67
N GLU A 40 3.06 -11.11 9.97
CA GLU A 40 3.25 -9.89 9.18
C GLU A 40 2.29 -9.85 7.98
N PHE A 41 2.11 -10.98 7.27
CA PHE A 41 1.13 -11.08 6.20
C PHE A 41 -0.29 -10.87 6.70
N TYR A 42 -0.63 -11.43 7.87
CA TYR A 42 -1.92 -11.23 8.50
C TYR A 42 -2.16 -9.75 8.81
N PHE A 43 -1.16 -9.04 9.34
CA PHE A 43 -1.28 -7.60 9.60
C PHE A 43 -1.54 -6.81 8.31
N ILE A 44 -0.77 -7.09 7.24
CA ILE A 44 -0.95 -6.44 5.94
C ILE A 44 -2.32 -6.75 5.35
N THR A 45 -2.74 -8.02 5.38
CA THR A 45 -4.06 -8.43 4.89
C THR A 45 -5.17 -7.77 5.71
N LYS A 46 -5.03 -7.66 7.04
CA LYS A 46 -5.98 -6.94 7.88
C LYS A 46 -6.07 -5.46 7.55
N LYS A 47 -4.92 -4.81 7.29
CA LYS A 47 -4.85 -3.42 6.82
C LYS A 47 -5.56 -3.25 5.46
N ILE A 48 -5.45 -4.24 4.57
CA ILE A 48 -6.11 -4.26 3.27
C ILE A 48 -7.62 -4.51 3.39
N GLU A 49 -8.05 -5.41 4.29
CA GLU A 49 -9.46 -5.77 4.52
C GLU A 49 -10.28 -4.65 5.19
N GLY A 50 -9.65 -3.75 5.93
CA GLY A 50 -10.31 -2.68 6.68
C GLY A 50 -10.86 -1.50 5.85
N ASN A 51 -11.02 -1.65 4.52
CA ASN A 51 -11.28 -0.56 3.57
C ASN A 51 -10.22 0.58 3.63
N THR A 52 -9.07 0.35 4.26
CA THR A 52 -8.10 1.41 4.58
C THR A 52 -7.02 1.57 3.51
N LEU A 53 -6.70 0.49 2.78
CA LEU A 53 -5.64 0.57 1.76
C LEU A 53 -6.21 1.13 0.45
N SER A 54 -5.84 2.38 0.14
CA SER A 54 -6.07 2.98 -1.17
C SER A 54 -5.22 2.29 -2.24
N ALA A 55 -5.73 2.21 -3.47
CA ALA A 55 -4.98 1.71 -4.63
C ALA A 55 -3.61 2.40 -4.80
N SER A 56 -3.49 3.65 -4.36
CA SER A 56 -2.25 4.43 -4.37
C SER A 56 -1.11 3.86 -3.53
N LEU A 57 -1.42 3.02 -2.54
CA LEU A 57 -0.43 2.42 -1.64
C LEU A 57 0.07 1.07 -2.15
N MET A 58 -0.65 0.40 -3.06
CA MET A 58 -0.36 -0.99 -3.47
C MET A 58 1.10 -1.21 -3.86
N ILE A 59 1.65 -0.36 -4.73
CA ILE A 59 3.03 -0.50 -5.23
C ILE A 59 4.04 -0.39 -4.08
N SER A 60 3.83 0.57 -3.16
CA SER A 60 4.69 0.75 -1.98
C SER A 60 4.60 -0.44 -1.03
N GLU A 61 3.40 -0.97 -0.78
CA GLU A 61 3.20 -2.12 0.11
C GLU A 61 3.83 -3.39 -0.46
N TYR A 62 3.71 -3.65 -1.76
CA TYR A 62 4.42 -4.77 -2.40
C TYR A 62 5.95 -4.61 -2.30
N GLN A 63 6.48 -3.39 -2.40
CA GLN A 63 7.91 -3.14 -2.18
C GLN A 63 8.33 -3.37 -0.72
N ASN A 64 7.49 -3.00 0.25
CA ASN A 64 7.72 -3.27 1.67
C ASN A 64 7.76 -4.78 1.95
N ILE A 65 6.77 -5.53 1.45
CA ILE A 65 6.71 -7.00 1.54
C ILE A 65 7.96 -7.62 0.93
N LYS A 66 8.35 -7.22 -0.28
CA LYS A 66 9.56 -7.74 -0.95
C LYS A 66 10.81 -7.50 -0.11
N SER A 67 10.95 -6.31 0.45
CA SER A 67 12.11 -5.94 1.28
C SER A 67 12.15 -6.76 2.57
N PHE A 68 11.00 -6.95 3.23
CA PHE A 68 10.86 -7.79 4.42
C PHE A 68 11.24 -9.25 4.14
N ILE A 69 10.66 -9.86 3.10
CA ILE A 69 10.94 -11.26 2.77
C ILE A 69 12.41 -11.46 2.40
N LYS A 70 13.00 -10.54 1.61
CA LYS A 70 14.43 -10.60 1.26
C LYS A 70 15.30 -10.56 2.51
N LYS A 71 15.00 -9.67 3.47
CA LYS A 71 15.73 -9.58 4.74
C LYS A 71 15.63 -10.86 5.55
N LYS A 72 14.43 -11.43 5.67
CA LYS A 72 14.20 -12.70 6.37
C LYS A 72 14.93 -13.86 5.69
N LYS A 73 14.90 -13.93 4.36
CA LYS A 73 15.54 -15.00 3.58
C LYS A 73 17.05 -15.11 3.85
N THR A 74 17.78 -14.00 3.91
CA THR A 74 19.25 -13.99 4.08
C THR A 74 19.73 -14.66 5.38
N GLY A 75 18.91 -14.67 6.44
CA GLY A 75 19.24 -15.28 7.74
C GLY A 75 18.59 -16.64 7.99
N SER A 76 17.98 -17.25 6.98
CA SER A 76 17.12 -18.43 7.15
C SER A 76 17.79 -19.72 6.67
N GLU A 77 17.37 -20.85 7.23
CA GLU A 77 17.77 -22.19 6.78
C GLU A 77 17.22 -22.55 5.38
N PRO A 78 17.80 -23.55 4.68
CA PRO A 78 17.48 -23.84 3.27
C PRO A 78 16.00 -24.08 2.98
N LYS A 79 15.28 -24.78 3.86
CA LYS A 79 13.85 -25.07 3.69
C LYS A 79 13.02 -23.79 3.72
N MET A 80 13.30 -22.90 4.68
CA MET A 80 12.68 -21.58 4.74
C MET A 80 13.08 -20.68 3.57
N GLN A 81 14.34 -20.71 3.14
CA GLN A 81 14.78 -19.95 1.96
C GLN A 81 13.99 -20.35 0.70
N SER A 82 13.72 -21.64 0.51
CA SER A 82 12.88 -22.15 -0.58
C SER A 82 11.46 -21.60 -0.48
N MET A 83 10.87 -21.60 0.72
CA MET A 83 9.55 -21.00 0.97
C MET A 83 9.53 -19.50 0.65
N PHE A 84 10.47 -18.71 1.18
CA PHE A 84 10.57 -17.28 0.91
C PHE A 84 10.78 -16.98 -0.58
N THR A 85 11.45 -17.86 -1.31
CA THR A 85 11.59 -17.75 -2.78
C THR A 85 10.24 -17.84 -3.47
N LYS A 86 9.39 -18.80 -3.08
CA LYS A 86 8.04 -18.96 -3.63
C LYS A 86 7.14 -17.77 -3.28
N ILE A 87 7.23 -17.27 -2.05
CA ILE A 87 6.48 -16.08 -1.62
C ILE A 87 6.93 -14.88 -2.46
N LEU A 88 8.24 -14.62 -2.59
CA LEU A 88 8.76 -13.53 -3.43
C LEU A 88 8.31 -13.62 -4.87
N ALA A 89 8.30 -14.83 -5.45
CA ALA A 89 7.82 -15.04 -6.81
C ALA A 89 6.35 -14.62 -6.94
N LYS A 90 5.49 -15.05 -6.01
CA LYS A 90 4.07 -14.68 -6.01
C LYS A 90 3.84 -13.19 -5.76
N THR A 91 4.60 -12.58 -4.85
CA THR A 91 4.58 -11.13 -4.60
C THR A 91 4.98 -10.35 -5.86
N ASN A 92 6.00 -10.80 -6.60
CA ASN A 92 6.38 -10.17 -7.86
C ASN A 92 5.27 -10.25 -8.90
N THR A 93 4.61 -11.41 -9.04
CA THR A 93 3.48 -11.55 -9.98
C THR A 93 2.39 -10.52 -9.72
N TYR A 94 1.96 -10.35 -8.48
CA TYR A 94 0.92 -9.36 -8.15
C TYR A 94 1.39 -7.91 -8.29
N LEU A 95 2.66 -7.64 -7.97
CA LEU A 95 3.24 -6.33 -8.20
C LEU A 95 3.29 -6.01 -9.70
N ASP A 96 3.65 -6.97 -10.54
CA ASP A 96 3.69 -6.81 -11.98
C ASP A 96 2.28 -6.55 -12.53
N GLU A 97 1.26 -7.29 -12.05
CA GLU A 97 -0.16 -7.02 -12.36
C GLU A 97 -0.58 -5.60 -11.96
N ALA A 98 -0.18 -5.15 -10.76
CA ALA A 98 -0.46 -3.79 -10.29
C ALA A 98 0.19 -2.71 -11.17
N LEU A 99 1.41 -2.95 -11.66
CA LEU A 99 2.13 -2.06 -12.58
C LEU A 99 1.51 -2.00 -13.98
N GLN A 100 0.76 -3.03 -14.39
CA GLN A 100 0.01 -2.99 -15.65
C GLN A 100 -1.33 -2.24 -15.53
N CYS A 101 -1.74 -1.84 -14.33
CA CYS A 101 -3.01 -1.16 -14.11
C CYS A 101 -2.83 0.37 -14.09
N ASN A 102 -3.29 1.03 -15.15
CA ASN A 102 -3.24 2.49 -15.28
C ASN A 102 -3.84 3.22 -14.07
N ALA A 103 -4.97 2.73 -13.53
CA ALA A 103 -5.60 3.35 -12.35
C ALA A 103 -4.69 3.32 -11.12
N ILE A 104 -3.94 2.24 -10.91
CA ILE A 104 -2.96 2.13 -9.81
C ILE A 104 -1.78 3.06 -10.07
N LEU A 105 -1.28 3.14 -11.31
CA LEU A 105 -0.19 4.05 -11.67
C LEU A 105 -0.57 5.51 -11.40
N ILE A 106 -1.74 5.93 -11.85
CA ILE A 106 -2.28 7.28 -11.66
C ILE A 106 -2.52 7.56 -10.18
N ALA A 107 -3.18 6.67 -9.45
CA ALA A 107 -3.41 6.82 -8.01
C ALA A 107 -2.09 6.95 -7.25
N THR A 108 -1.07 6.16 -7.61
CA THR A 108 0.27 6.24 -7.00
C THR A 108 0.95 7.59 -7.32
N ALA A 109 0.85 8.08 -8.56
CA ALA A 109 1.40 9.37 -8.95
C ALA A 109 0.68 10.57 -8.30
N LEU A 110 -0.62 10.44 -8.04
CA LEU A 110 -1.43 11.41 -7.28
C LEU A 110 -1.24 11.28 -5.75
N HIS A 111 -0.42 10.34 -5.29
CA HIS A 111 -0.12 10.20 -3.87
C HIS A 111 0.95 11.21 -3.42
N PRO A 112 0.65 12.15 -2.49
CA PRO A 112 1.57 13.24 -2.14
C PRO A 112 2.84 12.82 -1.40
N SER A 113 2.94 11.57 -0.94
CA SER A 113 4.17 11.01 -0.33
C SER A 113 5.11 10.33 -1.34
N PHE A 114 4.63 9.97 -2.54
CA PHE A 114 5.40 9.17 -3.51
C PHE A 114 5.60 9.88 -4.84
N ARG A 115 4.50 10.38 -5.42
CA ARG A 115 4.45 10.95 -6.77
C ARG A 115 5.12 10.03 -7.79
N LEU A 116 5.87 10.62 -8.72
CA LEU A 116 6.65 9.88 -9.71
C LEU A 116 7.97 9.31 -9.16
N SER A 117 8.36 9.67 -7.94
CA SER A 117 9.66 9.29 -7.37
C SER A 117 9.75 7.80 -7.02
N ILE A 118 8.62 7.17 -6.67
CA ILE A 118 8.57 5.70 -6.52
C ILE A 118 8.88 4.98 -7.85
N PHE A 119 8.39 5.49 -8.98
CA PHE A 119 8.72 4.95 -10.29
C PHE A 119 10.17 5.25 -10.66
N GLN A 120 10.65 6.47 -10.40
CA GLN A 120 12.04 6.81 -10.66
C GLN A 120 13.03 5.91 -9.90
N LYS A 121 12.73 5.61 -8.63
CA LYS A 121 13.61 4.83 -7.75
C LYS A 121 13.49 3.32 -7.98
N CYS A 122 12.26 2.82 -8.16
CA CYS A 122 11.98 1.39 -8.12
C CYS A 122 11.56 0.79 -9.46
N PHE A 123 11.00 1.59 -10.38
CA PHE A 123 10.41 1.14 -11.64
C PHE A 123 10.66 2.14 -12.79
N PRO A 124 11.93 2.40 -13.17
CA PRO A 124 12.26 3.51 -14.07
C PRO A 124 11.55 3.44 -15.43
N THR A 125 11.26 2.23 -15.92
CA THR A 125 10.53 2.00 -17.17
C THR A 125 9.10 2.53 -17.14
N TYR A 126 8.49 2.66 -15.97
CA TYR A 126 7.12 3.16 -15.79
C TYR A 126 7.08 4.67 -15.50
N HIS A 127 8.23 5.32 -15.26
CA HIS A 127 8.27 6.73 -14.87
C HIS A 127 7.70 7.64 -15.96
N ASN A 128 8.27 7.61 -17.17
CA ASN A 128 7.80 8.45 -18.29
C ASN A 128 6.37 8.08 -18.69
N TYR A 129 6.07 6.78 -18.78
CA TYR A 129 4.72 6.31 -19.11
C TYR A 129 3.66 6.87 -18.14
N THR A 130 3.92 6.79 -16.84
CA THR A 130 2.99 7.28 -15.80
C THR A 130 2.89 8.80 -15.81
N HIS A 131 4.01 9.50 -16.05
CA HIS A 131 4.02 10.95 -16.21
C HIS A 131 3.11 11.39 -17.36
N ASP A 132 3.27 10.77 -18.53
CA ASP A 132 2.50 11.13 -19.73
C ASP A 132 1.01 10.80 -19.55
N LEU A 133 0.70 9.64 -18.97
CA LEU A 133 -0.66 9.24 -18.62
C LEU A 133 -1.35 10.25 -17.68
N LEU A 134 -0.65 10.71 -16.63
CA LEU A 134 -1.17 11.72 -15.71
C LEU A 134 -1.38 13.07 -16.40
N LYS A 135 -0.44 13.46 -17.28
CA LYS A 135 -0.49 14.71 -18.03
C LYS A 135 -1.66 14.73 -19.02
N ASP A 136 -1.92 13.63 -19.71
CA ASP A 136 -3.04 13.49 -20.64
C ASP A 136 -4.39 13.60 -19.91
N LEU A 137 -4.51 12.96 -18.75
CA LEU A 137 -5.71 13.08 -17.90
C LEU A 137 -5.92 14.50 -17.38
N TYR A 138 -4.85 15.16 -16.93
CA TYR A 138 -4.89 16.55 -16.50
C TYR A 138 -5.37 17.48 -17.64
N ASN A 139 -4.81 17.33 -18.83
CA ASN A 139 -5.20 18.15 -19.99
C ASN A 139 -6.66 17.90 -20.40
N SER A 140 -7.11 16.64 -20.36
CA SER A 140 -8.49 16.27 -20.66
C SER A 140 -9.47 16.93 -19.67
N ARG A 141 -9.19 16.82 -18.36
CA ARG A 141 -10.01 17.42 -17.30
C ARG A 141 -10.05 18.94 -17.36
N LYS A 142 -8.94 19.58 -17.76
CA LYS A 142 -8.85 21.03 -17.93
C LYS A 142 -9.72 21.52 -19.09
N THR A 143 -9.75 20.76 -20.18
CA THR A 143 -10.64 21.01 -21.33
C THR A 143 -12.11 20.90 -20.92
N GLU A 144 -12.50 19.83 -20.22
CA GLU A 144 -13.86 19.61 -19.73
C GLU A 144 -14.35 20.74 -18.81
N SER A 145 -13.50 21.18 -17.88
CA SER A 145 -13.84 22.22 -16.91
C SER A 145 -14.06 23.58 -17.59
N SER A 146 -13.31 23.87 -18.66
CA SER A 146 -13.47 25.09 -19.46
C SER A 146 -14.81 25.13 -20.21
N LEU A 147 -15.36 23.96 -20.55
CA LEU A 147 -16.69 23.83 -21.19
C LEU A 147 -17.85 23.90 -20.18
N THR A 148 -17.58 23.60 -18.90
CA THR A 148 -18.61 23.45 -17.85
C THR A 148 -18.74 24.70 -16.95
N SER A 149 -17.82 25.66 -17.04
CA SER A 149 -17.76 26.88 -16.21
C SER A 149 -18.95 27.85 -16.37
N THR A 150 -20.00 27.48 -17.13
CA THR A 150 -21.24 28.25 -17.28
C THR A 150 -22.25 28.03 -16.14
N GLN A 151 -22.06 27.06 -15.22
CA GLN A 151 -23.04 26.82 -14.16
C GLN A 151 -22.42 26.42 -12.80
N SER A 152 -22.69 27.30 -11.82
CA SER A 152 -23.00 27.01 -10.41
C SER A 152 -21.92 27.19 -9.33
N GLN A 153 -22.39 27.77 -8.22
CA GLN A 153 -21.70 28.33 -7.06
C GLN A 153 -21.68 27.34 -5.87
N PRO A 154 -20.70 27.37 -4.93
CA PRO A 154 -20.55 26.35 -3.88
C PRO A 154 -21.25 26.71 -2.55
N THR A 155 -21.64 25.67 -1.80
CA THR A 155 -22.23 25.70 -0.43
C THR A 155 -21.25 25.02 0.56
N PRO A 156 -21.19 25.40 1.86
CA PRO A 156 -20.03 25.09 2.71
C PRO A 156 -20.08 23.71 3.42
N PRO A 157 -18.95 23.23 3.96
CA PRO A 157 -18.81 21.86 4.46
C PRO A 157 -19.09 21.72 5.97
N SER A 158 -19.65 20.58 6.36
CA SER A 158 -19.74 20.08 7.73
C SER A 158 -18.52 19.22 8.09
N GLU A 159 -17.96 19.46 9.28
CA GLU A 159 -16.84 18.71 9.87
C GLU A 159 -17.30 17.41 10.53
N SER A 160 -16.49 16.35 10.37
CA SER A 160 -16.54 15.18 11.25
C SER A 160 -15.10 14.78 11.58
N GLU A 161 -14.75 14.89 12.85
CA GLU A 161 -13.49 14.41 13.42
C GLU A 161 -13.52 12.88 13.55
N ASN A 162 -12.39 12.22 13.26
CA ASN A 162 -12.13 10.87 13.75
C ASN A 162 -10.68 10.74 14.23
N LYS A 163 -10.55 10.02 15.34
CA LYS A 163 -9.36 9.92 16.19
C LYS A 163 -8.22 9.13 15.54
N ASP A 164 -7.00 9.61 15.79
CA ASP A 164 -5.74 8.96 15.46
C ASP A 164 -5.60 7.59 16.15
N GLU A 165 -5.35 6.55 15.34
CA GLU A 165 -4.71 5.32 15.81
C GLU A 165 -3.29 5.27 15.24
N GLN A 166 -2.30 5.47 16.12
CA GLN A 166 -0.88 5.29 15.78
C GLN A 166 -0.60 3.80 15.53
N SER A 167 -0.28 3.48 14.27
CA SER A 167 0.11 2.14 13.84
C SER A 167 1.61 1.91 14.08
N HIS A 168 1.92 0.96 14.96
CA HIS A 168 3.26 0.38 15.10
C HIS A 168 3.58 -0.51 13.89
N CYS A 169 4.12 0.07 12.81
CA CYS A 169 4.82 -0.70 11.78
C CYS A 169 6.32 -0.45 11.88
N ALA A 170 7.10 -1.48 12.27
CA ALA A 170 8.55 -1.47 12.20
C ALA A 170 9.06 -1.73 10.77
N LEU A 171 8.43 -1.07 9.78
CA LEU A 171 8.86 -1.10 8.38
C LEU A 171 9.62 0.18 8.11
N ALA A 172 10.77 0.05 7.44
CA ALA A 172 11.63 1.19 7.14
C ALA A 172 10.83 2.25 6.37
N GLU A 173 10.67 3.42 6.97
CA GLU A 173 10.07 4.59 6.35
C GLU A 173 11.03 5.06 5.25
N VAL A 174 10.83 4.53 4.03
CA VAL A 174 11.65 4.93 2.89
C VAL A 174 11.18 6.32 2.49
N ASP A 175 12.05 7.31 2.70
CA ASP A 175 11.85 8.59 2.06
C ASP A 175 12.11 8.44 0.56
N TYR A 176 11.05 8.58 -0.24
CA TYR A 176 11.10 8.57 -1.69
C TYR A 176 11.42 9.95 -2.28
N PHE A 177 11.43 11.00 -1.45
CA PHE A 177 11.46 12.40 -1.90
C PHE A 177 12.31 13.29 -0.96
N PRO A 178 13.65 13.21 -1.03
CA PRO A 178 14.50 14.16 -0.31
C PRO A 178 14.30 15.59 -0.85
N ASP A 179 14.42 16.60 0.02
CA ASP A 179 14.06 18.00 -0.24
C ASP A 179 14.50 18.54 -1.61
N THR A 180 13.59 19.23 -2.29
CA THR A 180 13.76 19.71 -3.67
C THR A 180 14.13 21.19 -3.79
N VAL A 181 14.90 21.46 -4.85
CA VAL A 181 15.25 22.77 -5.39
C VAL A 181 14.02 23.47 -5.98
N GLU A 182 13.90 24.79 -5.79
CA GLU A 182 12.79 25.62 -6.29
C GLU A 182 12.54 25.41 -7.79
N VAL A 183 11.39 24.83 -8.13
CA VAL A 183 10.91 24.74 -9.52
C VAL A 183 10.07 25.98 -9.82
N SER A 184 10.60 26.87 -10.67
CA SER A 184 9.93 28.06 -11.19
C SER A 184 9.03 27.70 -12.39
N SER A 185 7.93 26.99 -12.15
CA SER A 185 6.94 26.68 -13.19
C SER A 185 5.55 27.19 -12.80
N ASP A 186 4.84 27.82 -13.74
CA ASP A 186 3.49 28.37 -13.52
C ASP A 186 2.36 27.33 -13.67
N ASN A 187 2.66 26.09 -14.05
CA ASN A 187 1.64 25.06 -14.31
C ASN A 187 1.46 24.12 -13.12
N GLU A 188 0.21 23.94 -12.70
CA GLU A 188 -0.26 23.14 -11.54
C GLU A 188 0.44 21.77 -11.41
N ILE A 189 0.48 20.99 -12.50
CA ILE A 189 1.11 19.66 -12.55
C ILE A 189 2.61 19.70 -12.26
N SER A 190 3.32 20.72 -12.75
CA SER A 190 4.76 20.87 -12.54
C SER A 190 5.07 21.27 -11.10
N ILE A 191 4.25 22.12 -10.48
CA ILE A 191 4.37 22.49 -9.06
C ILE A 191 4.14 21.25 -8.18
N TYR A 192 3.10 20.48 -8.46
CA TYR A 192 2.79 19.27 -7.70
C TYR A 192 3.91 18.23 -7.84
N LEU A 193 4.34 17.93 -9.05
CA LEU A 193 5.40 16.93 -9.30
C LEU A 193 6.77 17.38 -8.79
N GLY A 194 7.03 18.69 -8.77
CA GLY A 194 8.22 19.30 -8.16
C GLY A 194 8.27 19.18 -6.63
N GLY A 195 7.17 18.76 -5.99
CA GLY A 195 7.15 18.33 -4.59
C GLY A 195 7.30 19.42 -3.53
N LYS A 196 6.99 20.67 -3.90
CA LYS A 196 6.93 21.82 -2.97
C LYS A 196 6.08 21.56 -1.71
N TYR A 197 5.09 20.68 -1.80
CA TYR A 197 4.18 20.34 -0.70
C TYR A 197 4.11 18.83 -0.51
N LYS A 198 5.02 18.25 0.27
CA LYS A 198 5.10 16.80 0.49
C LYS A 198 4.26 16.37 1.70
N LEU A 199 3.58 15.24 1.59
CA LEU A 199 2.99 14.55 2.74
C LEU A 199 4.03 13.57 3.33
N PRO A 200 4.40 13.68 4.61
CA PRO A 200 5.31 12.74 5.25
C PRO A 200 4.81 11.29 5.12
N THR A 201 5.73 10.34 5.00
CA THR A 201 5.37 8.92 4.83
C THR A 201 4.57 8.40 6.03
N SER A 202 4.83 8.90 7.24
CA SER A 202 4.04 8.63 8.45
C SER A 202 2.55 8.98 8.33
N GLN A 203 2.18 9.90 7.42
CA GLN A 203 0.79 10.31 7.16
C GLN A 203 0.26 9.78 5.82
N ALA A 204 0.96 8.85 5.17
CA ALA A 204 0.61 8.33 3.84
C ALA A 204 -0.77 7.65 3.76
N ASN A 205 -1.44 7.36 4.89
CA ASN A 205 -2.79 6.81 4.88
C ASN A 205 -3.89 7.87 4.62
N PHE A 206 -3.56 9.16 4.59
CA PHE A 206 -4.55 10.25 4.48
C PHE A 206 -4.36 11.17 3.26
N PRO A 207 -4.15 10.64 2.03
CA PRO A 207 -3.87 11.47 0.87
C PRO A 207 -5.07 12.34 0.47
N LEU A 208 -6.31 11.86 0.65
CA LEU A 208 -7.52 12.63 0.35
C LEU A 208 -7.69 13.85 1.27
N LYS A 209 -7.29 13.74 2.55
CA LYS A 209 -7.29 14.89 3.48
C LYS A 209 -6.33 15.96 2.99
N TRP A 210 -5.11 15.55 2.60
CA TRP A 210 -4.11 16.45 2.04
C TRP A 210 -4.61 17.15 0.77
N TRP A 211 -5.26 16.43 -0.14
CA TRP A 211 -5.82 17.01 -1.37
C TRP A 211 -6.98 17.98 -1.11
N LYS A 212 -7.77 17.77 -0.04
CA LYS A 212 -8.81 18.71 0.39
C LYS A 212 -8.22 20.02 0.91
N GLU A 213 -7.13 19.93 1.67
CA GLU A 213 -6.43 21.10 2.21
C GLU A 213 -5.72 21.90 1.10
N HIS A 214 -5.24 21.23 0.05
CA HIS A 214 -4.50 21.85 -1.06
C HIS A 214 -5.32 22.01 -2.35
N SER A 215 -6.66 21.94 -2.27
CA SER A 215 -7.51 21.99 -3.47
C SER A 215 -7.51 23.36 -4.16
N ALA A 216 -7.20 24.43 -3.41
CA ALA A 216 -7.11 25.78 -3.95
C ALA A 216 -5.84 25.97 -4.79
N GLU A 217 -4.72 25.39 -4.37
CA GLU A 217 -3.45 25.39 -5.11
C GLU A 217 -3.50 24.44 -6.32
N PHE A 218 -4.26 23.34 -6.19
CA PHE A 218 -4.34 22.30 -7.20
C PHE A 218 -5.79 21.97 -7.60
N PRO A 219 -6.50 22.90 -8.27
CA PRO A 219 -7.92 22.74 -8.58
C PRO A 219 -8.22 21.59 -9.53
N THR A 220 -7.37 21.32 -10.52
CA THR A 220 -7.61 20.24 -11.51
C THR A 220 -7.18 18.89 -10.95
N LEU A 221 -6.00 18.83 -10.33
CA LEU A 221 -5.44 17.61 -9.79
C LEU A 221 -6.20 17.13 -8.56
N SER A 222 -6.75 18.03 -7.73
CA SER A 222 -7.58 17.61 -6.58
C SER A 222 -8.85 16.87 -7.03
N LEU A 223 -9.42 17.25 -8.17
CA LEU A 223 -10.53 16.52 -8.78
C LEU A 223 -10.10 15.13 -9.26
N LEU A 224 -8.95 15.02 -9.95
CA LEU A 224 -8.41 13.72 -10.36
C LEU A 224 -8.07 12.85 -9.14
N ALA A 225 -7.46 13.44 -8.12
CA ALA A 225 -7.08 12.77 -6.89
C ALA A 225 -8.30 12.21 -6.17
N ARG A 226 -9.40 12.97 -6.09
CA ARG A 226 -10.66 12.46 -5.55
C ARG A 226 -11.14 11.22 -6.32
N ASP A 227 -11.07 11.26 -7.64
CA ASP A 227 -11.61 10.19 -8.49
C ASP A 227 -10.73 8.91 -8.43
N TYR A 228 -9.40 9.05 -8.37
CA TYR A 228 -8.46 7.91 -8.39
C TYR A 228 -8.02 7.40 -7.02
N LEU A 229 -7.97 8.25 -5.99
CA LEU A 229 -7.54 7.84 -4.64
C LEU A 229 -8.69 7.25 -3.81
N ALA A 230 -9.94 7.53 -4.18
CA ALA A 230 -11.12 6.92 -3.58
C ALA A 230 -11.28 5.43 -3.94
N CYS A 231 -10.55 4.95 -4.94
CA CYS A 231 -10.52 3.53 -5.30
C CYS A 231 -9.89 2.70 -4.18
N THR A 232 -10.70 1.85 -3.54
CA THR A 232 -10.22 0.86 -2.57
C THR A 232 -9.45 -0.24 -3.28
N ALA A 233 -8.43 -0.78 -2.61
CA ALA A 233 -7.57 -1.81 -3.18
C ALA A 233 -8.27 -3.17 -3.40
N THR A 234 -9.47 -3.39 -2.87
CA THR A 234 -10.18 -4.68 -2.99
C THR A 234 -11.64 -4.51 -3.40
N SER A 235 -12.13 -5.50 -4.13
CA SER A 235 -13.54 -5.75 -4.43
C SER A 235 -14.28 -6.49 -3.29
N ILE A 236 -13.64 -6.70 -2.14
CA ILE A 236 -14.17 -7.45 -0.97
C ILE A 236 -15.10 -6.57 -0.11
N SER A 237 -15.43 -5.36 -0.55
CA SER A 237 -16.40 -4.49 0.13
C SER A 237 -17.86 -4.94 -0.07
N ALA A 238 -18.18 -5.61 -1.19
CA ALA A 238 -19.57 -5.94 -1.53
C ALA A 238 -20.16 -7.14 -0.74
N GLY A 239 -19.33 -7.97 -0.10
CA GLY A 239 -19.77 -9.24 0.52
C GLY A 239 -20.15 -9.15 2.00
N LYS A 240 -20.12 -7.97 2.62
CA LYS A 240 -20.30 -7.82 4.08
C LYS A 240 -21.58 -7.10 4.49
N ILE A 241 -22.49 -6.83 3.55
CA ILE A 241 -23.77 -6.14 3.80
C ILE A 241 -24.95 -7.14 3.92
N GLU A 242 -24.74 -8.43 3.70
CA GLU A 242 -25.77 -9.48 3.90
C GLU A 242 -25.41 -10.42 5.05
N ALA A 243 -25.45 -9.93 6.29
CA ALA A 243 -25.68 -10.74 7.49
C ALA A 243 -25.85 -9.82 8.70
N ASP A 244 -27.05 -9.26 8.86
CA ASP A 244 -27.66 -8.93 10.17
C ASP A 244 -29.18 -9.10 10.04
#